data_AF-A0A924HFP4-F1
#
_entry.id   AF-A0A924HFP4-F1
#
_cell.length_a   1.000
_cell.length_b   1.000
_cell.length_c   1.000
_cell.angle_alpha   90.00
_cell.angle_beta   90.00
_cell.angle_gamma   90.00
#
_symmetry.space_group_name_H-M   'P 1'
#
loop_
_entity.id
_entity.type
_entity.pdbx_description
1 polymer ?
#
loop_
_entity_poly.entity_id
_entity_poly.type
_entity_poly.pdbx_seq_one_letter_code
_entity_poly.pdbx_strand_id
1 'polypeptide(L)'
;MAQTNTEKQFQNFEVNIKIKLAALWASVTFCYLYGDYFELYIPQKTASLVSGNHLLNSPEKLFFAAFLLAIPAIMVFLSVLLNPKMNRILNLIIGSFFTLIMVLIGITSFETWRAFYVFYAFLESIITILIVWTALKWPLQSENTILK
;
A
#
# COMPACT_ATOMS: atom_id res chain seq x y z
N MET A 1 16.59 24.57 -47.38
CA MET A 1 16.32 23.18 -46.95
C MET A 1 16.25 23.21 -45.43
N ALA A 2 15.07 23.00 -44.84
CA ALA A 2 14.92 22.98 -43.39
C ALA A 2 15.24 21.58 -42.87
N GLN A 3 16.24 21.47 -41.99
CA GLN A 3 16.57 20.23 -41.28
C GLN A 3 15.56 20.05 -40.13
N THR A 4 14.70 19.04 -40.23
CA THR A 4 13.85 18.62 -39.12
C THR A 4 14.66 17.78 -38.14
N ASN A 5 15.08 18.39 -37.03
CA ASN A 5 15.61 17.65 -35.88
C ASN A 5 14.50 16.75 -35.33
N THR A 6 14.65 15.44 -35.52
CA THR A 6 13.71 14.46 -34.97
C THR A 6 14.19 14.12 -33.55
N GLU A 7 13.59 14.74 -32.54
CA GLU A 7 13.84 14.37 -31.14
C GLU A 7 13.35 12.93 -30.90
N LYS A 8 14.27 12.03 -30.54
CA LYS A 8 13.92 10.68 -30.12
C LYS A 8 13.29 10.74 -28.74
N GLN A 9 12.01 10.39 -28.63
CA GLN A 9 11.30 10.27 -27.37
C GLN A 9 11.18 8.81 -26.94
N PHE A 10 11.20 8.55 -25.63
CA PHE A 10 10.96 7.23 -25.07
C PHE A 10 9.48 6.85 -25.23
N GLN A 11 9.22 5.63 -25.70
CA GLN A 11 7.86 5.09 -25.77
C GLN A 11 7.35 4.78 -24.35
N ASN A 12 6.13 5.22 -24.03
CA ASN A 12 5.47 4.92 -22.76
C ASN A 12 4.21 4.09 -23.02
N PHE A 13 4.15 2.88 -22.46
CA PHE A 13 3.00 1.99 -22.64
C PHE A 13 1.95 2.24 -21.57
N GLU A 14 0.68 2.11 -21.95
CA GLU A 14 -0.41 2.17 -20.98
C GLU A 14 -0.42 0.92 -20.09
N VAL A 15 -0.11 1.11 -18.81
CA VAL A 15 -0.14 0.01 -17.82
C VAL A 15 -1.57 -0.27 -17.40
N ASN A 16 -1.96 -1.55 -17.45
CA ASN A 16 -3.27 -2.03 -17.00
C ASN A 16 -3.52 -1.63 -15.53
N ILE A 17 -4.71 -1.12 -15.23
CA ILE A 17 -5.08 -0.65 -13.88
C ILE A 17 -4.93 -1.72 -12.79
N LYS A 18 -5.16 -3.00 -13.12
CA LYS A 18 -4.93 -4.12 -12.20
C LYS A 18 -3.46 -4.24 -11.77
N ILE A 19 -2.56 -4.03 -12.72
CA ILE A 19 -1.11 -4.06 -12.49
C ILE A 19 -0.68 -2.83 -11.69
N LYS A 20 -1.26 -1.66 -11.97
CA LYS A 20 -1.03 -0.44 -11.16
C LYS A 20 -1.41 -0.67 -9.70
N LEU A 21 -2.60 -1.24 -9.45
CA LEU A 21 -3.07 -1.55 -8.10
C LEU A 21 -2.16 -2.59 -7.41
N ALA A 22 -1.79 -3.66 -8.12
CA ALA A 22 -0.85 -4.66 -7.59
C ALA A 22 0.51 -4.05 -7.23
N ALA A 23 1.04 -3.17 -8.07
CA ALA A 23 2.30 -2.47 -7.81
C ALA A 23 2.19 -1.54 -6.61
N LEU A 24 1.07 -0.81 -6.44
CA LEU A 24 0.84 0.03 -5.26
C LEU A 24 0.77 -0.81 -3.98
N TRP A 25 0.06 -1.94 -4.00
CA TRP A 25 0.02 -2.87 -2.85
C TRP A 25 1.39 -3.45 -2.52
N ALA A 26 2.20 -3.78 -3.53
CA ALA A 26 3.56 -4.26 -3.31
C ALA A 26 4.44 -3.18 -2.68
N SER A 27 4.36 -1.95 -3.20
CA SER A 27 5.10 -0.79 -2.67
C SER A 27 4.76 -0.50 -1.21
N VAL A 28 3.47 -0.49 -0.84
CA VAL A 28 3.09 -0.25 0.56
C VAL A 28 3.48 -1.41 1.46
N THR A 29 3.41 -2.66 0.98
CA THR A 29 3.87 -3.83 1.73
C THR A 29 5.36 -3.72 2.05
N PHE A 30 6.19 -3.28 1.10
CA PHE A 30 7.60 -3.02 1.37
C PHE A 30 7.81 -1.88 2.36
N CYS A 31 7.00 -0.82 2.31
CA CYS A 31 7.08 0.27 3.29
C CYS A 31 6.82 -0.25 4.71
N TYR A 32 5.76 -1.04 4.92
CA TYR A 32 5.48 -1.65 6.22
C TYR A 32 6.65 -2.50 6.71
N LEU A 33 7.22 -3.34 5.85
CA LEU A 33 8.37 -4.18 6.20
C LEU A 33 9.58 -3.35 6.65
N TYR A 34 9.91 -2.27 5.93
CA TYR A 34 11.02 -1.41 6.31
C TYR A 34 10.71 -0.57 7.56
N GLY A 35 9.49 -0.07 7.70
CA GLY A 35 9.04 0.66 8.90
C GLY A 35 9.19 -0.18 10.16
N ASP A 36 8.68 -1.41 10.15
CA ASP A 36 8.79 -2.35 11.27
C ASP A 36 10.25 -2.78 11.51
N TYR A 37 11.02 -2.99 10.44
CA TYR A 37 12.44 -3.31 10.54
C TYR A 37 13.25 -2.21 11.24
N PHE A 38 13.05 -0.95 10.85
CA PHE A 38 13.74 0.17 11.49
C PHE A 38 13.27 0.43 12.92
N GLU A 39 12.05 0.02 13.29
CA GLU A 39 11.59 0.08 14.67
C GLU A 39 12.48 -0.71 15.63
N LEU A 40 13.10 -1.80 15.16
CA LEU A 40 14.04 -2.60 15.95
C LEU A 40 15.30 -1.83 16.37
N TYR A 41 15.65 -0.75 15.67
CA TYR A 41 16.82 0.08 15.99
C TYR A 41 16.54 1.15 17.05
N ILE A 42 15.27 1.36 17.44
CA ILE A 42 14.92 2.29 18.52
C ILE A 42 15.59 1.81 19.82
N PRO A 43 16.18 2.71 20.62
CA PRO A 43 16.81 2.34 21.88
C PRO A 43 15.89 1.49 22.76
N GLN A 44 16.45 0.44 23.36
CA GLN A 44 15.76 -0.52 24.22
C GLN A 44 14.69 -1.40 23.53
N LYS A 45 14.39 -1.22 22.23
CA LYS A 45 13.39 -2.04 21.53
C LYS A 45 13.77 -3.52 21.51
N THR A 46 15.00 -3.86 21.15
CA THR A 46 15.46 -5.27 21.14
C THR A 46 15.41 -5.92 22.53
N ALA A 47 15.79 -5.18 23.58
CA ALA A 47 15.66 -5.65 24.96
C ALA A 47 14.19 -5.88 25.36
N SER A 48 13.27 -5.06 24.86
CA SER A 48 11.83 -5.24 25.09
C SER A 48 11.30 -6.53 24.45
N LEU A 49 11.83 -6.93 23.28
CA LEU A 49 11.47 -8.18 22.62
C LEU A 49 11.93 -9.41 23.41
N VAL A 50 13.14 -9.37 23.99
CA VAL A 50 13.67 -10.47 24.81
C VAL A 50 12.92 -10.60 26.13
N SER A 51 12.58 -9.47 26.76
CA SER A 51 11.87 -9.45 28.04
C SER A 51 10.36 -9.68 27.93
N GLY A 52 9.80 -9.67 26.70
CA GLY A 52 8.36 -9.75 26.47
C GLY A 52 7.59 -8.47 26.84
N ASN A 53 8.29 -7.38 27.18
CA ASN A 53 7.69 -6.10 27.53
C ASN A 53 7.41 -5.24 26.28
N HIS A 54 6.64 -5.77 25.34
CA HIS A 54 6.25 -5.09 24.10
C HIS A 54 4.77 -5.34 23.77
N LEU A 55 4.24 -4.64 22.76
CA LEU A 55 2.82 -4.71 22.40
C LEU A 55 2.37 -6.13 21.99
N LEU A 56 3.21 -6.84 21.24
CA LEU A 56 2.94 -8.16 20.66
C LEU A 56 3.34 -9.32 21.61
N ASN A 57 3.07 -9.18 22.91
CA ASN A 57 3.55 -10.09 23.95
C ASN A 57 2.66 -11.33 24.20
N SER A 58 1.74 -11.65 23.30
CA SER A 58 0.93 -12.86 23.40
C SER A 58 0.65 -13.49 22.02
N PRO A 59 0.41 -14.81 21.96
CA PRO A 59 0.18 -15.51 20.68
C PRO A 59 -0.97 -14.91 19.86
N GLU A 60 -2.06 -14.53 20.52
CA GLU A 60 -3.21 -13.93 19.86
C GLU A 60 -2.89 -12.56 19.25
N LYS A 61 -2.19 -11.68 19.98
CA LYS A 61 -1.80 -10.36 19.46
C LYS A 61 -0.83 -10.49 18.28
N LEU A 62 0.11 -11.42 18.38
CA LEU A 62 1.07 -11.71 17.31
C LEU A 62 0.35 -12.24 16.06
N PHE A 63 -0.61 -13.15 16.23
CA PHE A 63 -1.41 -13.67 15.13
C PHE A 63 -2.24 -12.57 14.45
N PHE A 64 -2.88 -11.70 15.23
CA PHE A 64 -3.64 -10.58 14.65
C PHE A 64 -2.75 -9.62 13.85
N ALA A 65 -1.56 -9.29 14.35
CA ALA A 65 -0.61 -8.46 13.60
C ALA A 65 -0.19 -9.14 12.28
N ALA A 66 0.15 -10.44 12.33
CA ALA A 66 0.50 -11.20 11.14
C ALA A 66 -0.65 -11.29 10.12
N PHE A 67 -1.87 -11.54 10.60
CA PHE A 67 -3.07 -11.58 9.75
C PHE A 67 -3.33 -10.23 9.08
N LEU A 68 -3.26 -9.14 9.84
CA LEU A 68 -3.47 -7.78 9.33
C LEU A 68 -2.47 -7.45 8.22
N LEU A 69 -1.17 -7.72 8.45
CA LEU A 69 -0.12 -7.44 7.48
C LEU A 69 -0.07 -8.42 6.29
N ALA A 70 -0.74 -9.58 6.38
CA ALA A 70 -0.92 -10.48 5.24
C ALA A 70 -1.89 -9.90 4.19
N ILE A 71 -2.84 -9.04 4.60
CA ILE A 71 -3.86 -8.49 3.70
C ILE A 71 -3.23 -7.70 2.54
N PRO A 72 -2.31 -6.73 2.74
CA PRO A 72 -1.63 -6.03 1.66
C PRO A 72 -0.91 -6.96 0.68
N ALA A 73 -0.21 -7.98 1.19
CA ALA A 73 0.51 -8.93 0.36
C ALA A 73 -0.44 -9.78 -0.51
N ILE A 74 -1.55 -10.24 0.06
CA ILE A 74 -2.60 -10.96 -0.68
C ILE A 74 -3.24 -10.04 -1.73
N MET A 75 -3.44 -8.75 -1.41
CA MET A 75 -4.01 -7.79 -2.34
C MET A 75 -3.15 -7.54 -3.58
N VAL A 76 -1.82 -7.76 -3.51
CA VAL A 76 -0.96 -7.77 -4.71
C VAL A 76 -1.47 -8.80 -5.72
N PHE A 77 -1.67 -10.04 -5.27
CA PHE A 77 -2.14 -11.13 -6.11
C PHE A 77 -3.59 -10.94 -6.56
N LEU A 78 -4.48 -10.59 -5.62
CA LEU A 78 -5.91 -10.41 -5.90
C LEU A 78 -6.17 -9.25 -6.87
N SER A 79 -5.35 -8.20 -6.84
CA SER A 79 -5.45 -7.07 -7.77
C SER A 79 -5.23 -7.48 -9.22
N VAL A 80 -4.49 -8.56 -9.48
CA VAL A 80 -4.30 -9.09 -10.84
C VAL A 80 -5.40 -10.09 -11.20
N LEU A 81 -5.71 -11.01 -10.29
CA LEU A 81 -6.56 -12.16 -10.59
C LEU A 81 -8.06 -11.82 -10.64
N LEU A 82 -8.55 -10.99 -9.71
CA LEU A 82 -9.99 -10.79 -9.54
C LEU A 82 -10.63 -10.03 -10.71
N ASN A 83 -11.91 -10.29 -10.96
CA ASN A 83 -12.70 -9.52 -11.91
C ASN A 83 -12.77 -8.03 -11.49
N PRO A 84 -12.97 -7.09 -12.44
CA PRO A 84 -12.93 -5.66 -12.14
C PRO A 84 -13.87 -5.21 -11.02
N LYS A 85 -15.08 -5.79 -10.94
CA LYS A 85 -16.10 -5.39 -9.95
C LYS A 85 -15.65 -5.70 -8.51
N MET A 86 -15.26 -6.95 -8.25
CA MET A 86 -14.79 -7.36 -6.92
C MET A 86 -13.49 -6.66 -6.55
N ASN A 87 -12.57 -6.57 -7.50
CA ASN A 87 -11.27 -5.94 -7.33
C ASN A 87 -11.40 -4.47 -6.93
N ARG A 88 -12.28 -3.72 -7.60
CA ARG A 88 -12.59 -2.34 -7.25
C ARG A 88 -13.13 -2.22 -5.83
N ILE A 89 -14.12 -3.03 -5.45
CA ILE A 89 -14.73 -2.97 -4.11
C ILE A 89 -13.68 -3.26 -3.02
N LEU A 90 -12.87 -4.31 -3.19
CA LEU A 90 -11.82 -4.66 -2.23
C LEU A 90 -10.78 -3.56 -2.08
N ASN A 91 -10.30 -2.98 -3.18
CA ASN A 91 -9.34 -1.88 -3.13
C ASN A 91 -9.90 -0.64 -2.44
N LEU A 92 -11.18 -0.32 -2.63
CA LEU A 92 -11.83 0.79 -1.94
C LEU A 92 -11.93 0.54 -0.43
N ILE A 93 -12.44 -0.63 -0.02
CA ILE A 93 -12.64 -0.95 1.40
C ILE A 93 -11.30 -1.08 2.11
N ILE A 94 -10.42 -1.95 1.59
CA ILE A 94 -9.15 -2.28 2.25
C ILE A 94 -8.20 -1.09 2.16
N GLY A 95 -8.12 -0.40 1.00
CA GLY A 95 -7.29 0.79 0.85
C GLY A 95 -7.73 1.93 1.78
N SER A 96 -9.03 2.15 1.97
CA SER A 96 -9.52 3.16 2.91
C SER A 96 -9.21 2.79 4.35
N PHE A 97 -9.40 1.52 4.72
CA PHE A 97 -9.10 1.02 6.05
C PHE A 97 -7.61 1.22 6.42
N PHE A 98 -6.69 0.81 5.54
CA PHE A 98 -5.26 1.02 5.77
C PHE A 98 -4.87 2.51 5.75
N THR A 99 -5.50 3.33 4.91
CA THR A 99 -5.28 4.79 4.92
C THR A 99 -5.61 5.37 6.30
N LEU A 100 -6.78 5.05 6.85
CA LEU A 100 -7.21 5.59 8.15
C LEU A 100 -6.26 5.18 9.27
N ILE A 101 -5.84 3.91 9.29
CA ILE A 101 -4.89 3.40 10.29
C ILE A 101 -3.55 4.10 10.17
N MET A 102 -2.98 4.22 8.96
CA MET A 102 -1.66 4.80 8.78
C MET A 102 -1.63 6.31 9.04
N VAL A 103 -2.69 7.03 8.68
CA VAL A 103 -2.83 8.44 9.05
C VAL A 103 -2.89 8.59 10.57
N LEU A 104 -3.68 7.77 11.25
CA LEU A 104 -3.78 7.79 12.71
C LEU A 104 -2.42 7.52 13.37
N ILE A 105 -1.69 6.52 12.88
CA ILE A 105 -0.34 6.20 13.37
C ILE A 105 0.62 7.38 13.14
N GLY A 106 0.61 7.96 11.94
CA GLY A 106 1.48 9.09 11.58
C GLY A 106 1.26 10.32 12.47
N ILE A 107 0.02 10.63 12.83
CA ILE A 107 -0.28 11.80 13.68
C ILE A 107 -0.10 11.54 15.18
N THR A 108 0.00 10.28 15.62
CA THR A 108 0.11 9.92 17.05
C THR A 108 1.53 9.51 17.46
N SER A 109 2.44 9.28 16.52
CA SER A 109 3.77 8.69 16.78
C SER A 109 4.92 9.70 16.82
N PHE A 110 4.64 10.98 17.10
CA PHE A 110 5.65 12.04 17.13
C PHE A 110 6.58 11.93 18.35
N GLU A 111 7.68 11.17 18.18
CA GLU A 111 8.76 11.04 19.14
C GLU A 111 10.12 11.15 18.42
N THR A 112 11.16 11.61 19.12
CA THR A 112 12.49 11.89 18.51
C THR A 112 13.08 10.67 17.79
N TRP A 113 12.95 9.48 18.37
CA TRP A 113 13.45 8.24 17.76
C TRP A 113 12.53 7.64 16.70
N ARG A 114 11.31 8.18 16.52
CA ARG A 114 10.28 7.66 15.61
C ARG A 114 10.06 8.53 14.36
N ALA A 115 10.94 9.47 14.07
CA ALA A 115 10.84 10.31 12.87
C ALA A 115 10.75 9.48 11.57
N PHE A 116 11.52 8.39 11.46
CA PHE A 116 11.44 7.47 10.32
C PHE A 116 10.07 6.78 10.24
N TYR A 117 9.50 6.41 11.38
CA TYR A 117 8.22 5.71 11.47
C TYR A 117 7.07 6.63 11.05
N VAL A 118 7.11 7.89 11.49
CA VAL A 118 6.17 8.94 11.04
C VAL A 118 6.30 9.18 9.53
N PHE A 119 7.52 9.23 8.99
CA PHE A 119 7.75 9.35 7.55
C PHE A 119 7.11 8.18 6.78
N TYR A 120 7.35 6.94 7.21
CA TYR A 120 6.74 5.76 6.59
C TYR A 120 5.22 5.79 6.70
N ALA A 121 4.65 6.13 7.86
CA ALA A 121 3.21 6.22 8.04
C ALA A 121 2.54 7.21 7.07
N PHE A 122 3.15 8.38 6.84
CA PHE A 122 2.63 9.33 5.83
C PHE A 122 2.84 8.83 4.39
N LEU A 123 3.99 8.22 4.08
CA LEU A 123 4.25 7.66 2.76
C LEU A 123 3.26 6.53 2.42
N GLU A 124 3.02 5.63 3.38
CA GLU A 124 2.06 4.54 3.30
C GLU A 124 0.66 5.09 3.11
N SER A 125 0.27 6.11 3.87
CA SER A 125 -1.01 6.80 3.72
C SER A 125 -1.19 7.36 2.30
N ILE A 126 -0.15 7.97 1.72
CA ILE A 126 -0.19 8.47 0.34
C ILE A 126 -0.40 7.30 -0.64
N ILE A 127 0.33 6.21 -0.49
CA ILE A 127 0.20 5.05 -1.38
C ILE A 127 -1.19 4.42 -1.27
N THR A 128 -1.75 4.29 -0.06
CA THR A 128 -3.09 3.73 0.14
C THR A 128 -4.19 4.67 -0.37
N ILE A 129 -4.01 6.00 -0.27
CA ILE A 129 -4.88 6.97 -0.94
C ILE A 129 -4.82 6.79 -2.46
N LEU A 130 -3.63 6.58 -3.03
CA LEU A 130 -3.48 6.32 -4.47
C LEU A 130 -4.15 5.01 -4.89
N ILE A 131 -4.15 3.98 -4.05
CA ILE A 131 -4.90 2.73 -4.28
C ILE A 131 -6.40 3.03 -4.38
N VAL A 132 -6.96 3.72 -3.38
CA VAL A 132 -8.38 4.11 -3.37
C VAL A 132 -8.72 4.96 -4.57
N TRP A 133 -7.91 5.98 -4.87
CA TRP A 133 -8.11 6.89 -5.98
C TRP A 133 -8.05 6.18 -7.34
N THR A 134 -7.09 5.27 -7.52
CA THR A 134 -6.98 4.45 -8.72
C THR A 134 -8.22 3.57 -8.90
N ALA A 135 -8.69 2.93 -7.82
CA ALA A 135 -9.91 2.12 -7.85
C ALA A 135 -11.18 2.96 -8.11
N LEU A 136 -11.25 4.19 -7.58
CA LEU A 136 -12.37 5.10 -7.84
C LEU A 136 -12.44 5.49 -9.32
N LYS A 137 -11.29 5.84 -9.91
CA LYS A 137 -11.15 6.24 -11.32
C LYS A 137 -11.26 5.08 -12.31
N TRP A 138 -11.42 3.84 -11.85
CA TRP A 138 -11.58 2.70 -12.73
C TRP A 138 -12.81 2.89 -13.63
N PRO A 139 -12.65 2.98 -14.96
CA PRO A 139 -13.76 3.22 -15.86
C PRO A 139 -14.76 2.06 -15.79
N LEU A 140 -16.04 2.41 -15.66
CA LEU A 140 -17.13 1.45 -15.83
C LEU A 140 -17.28 1.19 -17.33
N GLN A 141 -17.15 -0.06 -17.74
CA GLN A 141 -17.52 -0.44 -19.09
C GLN A 141 -19.05 -0.39 -19.16
N SER A 142 -19.61 0.57 -19.91
CA SER A 142 -21.04 0.55 -20.22
C SER A 142 -21.31 -0.65 -21.12
N GLU A 143 -22.27 -1.49 -20.73
CA GLU A 143 -22.88 -2.46 -21.64
C GLU A 143 -23.67 -1.70 -22.71
N ASN A 144 -22.97 -1.15 -23.70
CA ASN A 144 -23.54 -1.00 -25.03
C ASN A 144 -23.10 -2.23 -25.82
N THR A 145 -23.64 -3.39 -25.42
CA THR A 145 -23.69 -4.56 -26.29
C THR A 145 -24.66 -4.22 -27.39
N ILE A 146 -24.06 -3.77 -28.49
CA ILE A 146 -24.65 -3.57 -29.80
C ILE A 146 -25.58 -4.76 -30.10
N LEU A 147 -26.89 -4.51 -30.15
CA LEU A 147 -27.80 -5.31 -30.96
C LEU A 147 -27.30 -5.17 -32.41
N LYS A 148 -26.62 -6.19 -32.90
CA LYS A 148 -26.30 -6.39 -34.31
C LYS A 148 -26.93 -7.70 -34.75
#